data_AF-A0A5B9PJA6-F1
#
_entry.id   AF-A0A5B9PJA6-F1
#
_cell.length_a   1.000
_cell.length_b   1.000
_cell.length_c   1.000
_cell.angle_alpha   90.00
_cell.angle_beta   90.00
_cell.angle_gamma   90.00
#
_symmetry.space_group_name_H-M   'P 1'
#
loop_
_entity.id
_entity.type
_entity.pdbx_description
1 polymer ?
#
loop_
_entity_poly.entity_id
_entity_poly.type
_entity_poly.pdbx_seq_one_letter_code
_entity_poly.pdbx_strand_id
1 'polypeptide(L)'
;MPENAKKTDTFKLMFTTLLYAPCTILAKIASQTRVNEVTIEADTVTKCRNWHAEFLRIPGNLILGFRRAPVKVLSTKQWFEREQELAGATVSRNALQLKKLNGKPLCELLAVEVSAERKLAAISVSMRSLFEFHLQFDQSHGDASATNVMIDELPNGELSASWFDFDVAHRATVSEVDGRADDLRALFFTARPWLSNADFARLFTEFNANYADDDVWQKLIETMSNPFQHCDVFHLAQQRRAKDCLNHE
;
A
#
# COMPACT_ATOMS: atom_id res chain seq x y z
N MET A 1 21.83 -27.17 36.46
CA MET A 1 22.24 -26.07 35.57
C MET A 1 21.02 -25.46 34.85
N PRO A 2 20.30 -24.46 35.43
CA PRO A 2 19.20 -23.77 34.76
C PRO A 2 19.35 -22.23 34.70
N GLU A 3 20.57 -21.69 34.67
CA GLU A 3 20.79 -20.23 34.70
C GLU A 3 20.84 -19.56 33.32
N ASN A 4 20.99 -20.33 32.24
CA ASN A 4 21.14 -19.78 30.89
C ASN A 4 19.82 -19.57 30.13
N ALA A 5 18.68 -20.10 30.60
CA ALA A 5 17.40 -19.94 29.92
C ALA A 5 16.72 -18.58 30.19
N LYS A 6 16.87 -18.01 31.39
CA LYS A 6 16.24 -16.72 31.76
C LYS A 6 16.90 -15.50 31.11
N LYS A 7 18.20 -15.56 30.80
CA LYS A 7 18.91 -14.45 30.15
C LYS A 7 18.48 -14.24 28.70
N THR A 8 18.16 -15.32 27.98
CA THR A 8 17.73 -15.28 26.57
C THR A 8 16.35 -14.65 26.39
N ASP A 9 15.42 -14.90 27.32
CA ASP A 9 14.08 -14.31 27.29
C ASP A 9 14.07 -12.83 27.68
N THR A 10 14.93 -12.44 28.63
CA THR A 10 15.07 -11.03 29.02
C THR A 10 15.72 -10.21 27.91
N PHE A 11 16.68 -10.79 27.18
CA PHE A 11 17.30 -10.13 26.02
C PHE A 11 16.32 -10.00 24.85
N LYS A 12 15.53 -11.04 24.53
CA LYS A 12 14.45 -10.95 23.53
C LYS A 12 13.39 -9.92 23.91
N LEU A 13 12.96 -9.88 25.18
CA LEU A 13 11.97 -8.93 25.66
C LEU A 13 12.52 -7.49 25.60
N MET A 14 13.76 -7.25 26.05
CA MET A 14 14.40 -5.93 25.93
C MET A 14 14.61 -5.53 24.46
N PHE A 15 15.05 -6.43 23.59
CA PHE A 15 15.25 -6.11 22.16
C PHE A 15 13.92 -5.80 21.46
N THR A 16 12.85 -6.53 21.81
CA THR A 16 11.50 -6.28 21.29
C THR A 16 11.00 -4.93 21.81
N THR A 17 11.10 -4.63 23.10
CA THR A 17 10.58 -3.36 23.67
C THR A 17 11.42 -2.12 23.29
N LEU A 18 12.75 -2.23 23.26
CA LEU A 18 13.66 -1.12 22.90
C LEU A 18 13.69 -0.83 21.39
N LEU A 19 13.36 -1.78 20.51
CA LEU A 19 13.19 -1.48 19.08
C LEU A 19 11.73 -1.18 18.73
N TYR A 20 10.73 -1.77 19.40
CA TYR A 20 9.33 -1.49 19.08
C TYR A 20 8.90 -0.10 19.54
N ALA A 21 9.29 0.37 20.72
CA ALA A 21 8.81 1.66 21.23
C ALA A 21 9.32 2.86 20.39
N PRO A 22 10.62 2.96 20.02
CA PRO A 22 11.06 4.00 19.11
C PRO A 22 10.49 3.83 17.71
N CYS A 23 10.36 2.59 17.19
CA CYS A 23 9.75 2.36 15.88
C CYS A 23 8.26 2.71 15.84
N THR A 24 7.51 2.54 16.93
CA THR A 24 6.09 2.94 16.99
C THR A 24 5.93 4.44 17.15
N ILE A 25 6.82 5.12 17.88
CA ILE A 25 6.86 6.59 17.95
C ILE A 25 7.26 7.17 16.59
N LEU A 26 8.30 6.62 15.95
CA LEU A 26 8.72 7.03 14.60
C LEU A 26 7.67 6.70 13.54
N ALA A 27 7.00 5.55 13.63
CA ALA A 27 5.89 5.21 12.75
C ALA A 27 4.69 6.13 12.97
N LYS A 28 4.42 6.53 14.22
CA LYS A 28 3.37 7.51 14.55
C LYS A 28 3.73 8.91 14.06
N ILE A 29 4.97 9.35 14.24
CA ILE A 29 5.46 10.63 13.69
C ILE A 29 5.42 10.57 12.16
N ALA A 30 5.90 9.50 11.54
CA ALA A 30 5.84 9.32 10.09
C ALA A 30 4.41 9.24 9.56
N SER A 31 3.47 8.61 10.30
CA SER A 31 2.05 8.54 9.91
C SER A 31 1.31 9.87 10.11
N GLN A 32 1.79 10.74 11.01
CA GLN A 32 1.21 12.05 11.29
C GLN A 32 1.89 13.18 10.48
N THR A 33 3.10 12.96 10.01
CA THR A 33 3.83 13.92 9.19
C THR A 33 3.36 13.76 7.75
N ARG A 34 2.50 14.69 7.30
CA ARG A 34 2.11 14.76 5.89
C ARG A 34 3.35 15.04 5.05
N VAL A 35 3.84 14.02 4.34
CA VAL A 35 4.99 14.12 3.42
C VAL A 35 4.65 15.05 2.26
N ASN A 36 3.40 14.97 1.80
CA ASN A 36 2.84 15.80 0.75
C ASN A 36 1.66 16.62 1.27
N GLU A 37 1.60 17.88 0.88
CA GLU A 37 0.39 18.69 0.91
C GLU A 37 -0.41 18.41 -0.35
N VAL A 38 -1.71 18.14 -0.16
CA VAL A 38 -2.62 17.85 -1.26
C VAL A 38 -3.75 18.87 -1.24
N THR A 39 -3.91 19.59 -2.34
CA THR A 39 -5.03 20.50 -2.57
C THR A 39 -5.90 19.94 -3.68
N ILE A 40 -7.19 19.80 -3.42
CA ILE A 40 -8.17 19.29 -4.37
C ILE A 40 -9.06 20.45 -4.80
N GLU A 41 -9.05 20.75 -6.09
CA GLU A 41 -9.94 21.70 -6.73
C GLU A 41 -10.99 20.94 -7.57
N ALA A 42 -11.79 21.65 -8.37
CA ALA A 42 -12.92 21.05 -9.08
C ALA A 42 -12.52 19.81 -9.91
N ASP A 43 -11.52 19.97 -10.80
CA ASP A 43 -11.08 18.94 -11.74
C ASP A 43 -9.60 18.55 -11.59
N THR A 44 -8.90 19.18 -10.64
CA THR A 44 -7.45 19.08 -10.48
C THR A 44 -7.05 18.77 -9.06
N VAL A 45 -5.99 17.96 -8.92
CA VAL A 45 -5.32 17.69 -7.65
C VAL A 45 -3.90 18.23 -7.76
N THR A 46 -3.53 19.09 -6.81
CA THR A 46 -2.17 19.59 -6.68
C THR A 46 -1.49 18.89 -5.51
N LYS A 47 -0.35 18.23 -5.75
CA LYS A 47 0.49 17.64 -4.70
C LYS A 47 1.81 18.42 -4.60
N CYS A 48 2.14 18.91 -3.42
CA CYS A 48 3.43 19.53 -3.12
C CYS A 48 4.14 18.71 -2.06
N ARG A 49 5.41 18.36 -2.27
CA ARG A 49 6.18 17.65 -1.25
C ARG A 49 6.81 18.65 -0.29
N ASN A 50 6.58 18.43 0.99
CA ASN A 50 7.10 19.31 2.03
C ASN A 50 8.63 19.29 2.07
N TRP A 51 9.25 20.44 2.37
CA TRP A 51 10.71 20.58 2.39
C TRP A 51 11.41 19.58 3.33
N HIS A 52 10.75 19.22 4.45
CA HIS A 52 11.29 18.29 5.43
C HIS A 52 11.15 16.81 5.02
N ALA A 53 10.37 16.50 3.97
CA ALA A 53 10.21 15.15 3.45
C ALA A 53 11.54 14.54 3.02
N GLU A 54 12.42 15.31 2.36
CA GLU A 54 13.74 14.83 1.95
C GLU A 54 14.64 14.47 3.14
N PHE A 55 14.55 15.26 4.21
CA PHE A 55 15.28 14.99 5.45
C PHE A 55 14.78 13.73 6.13
N LEU A 56 13.46 13.47 6.12
CA LEU A 56 12.86 12.28 6.71
C LEU A 56 13.03 11.03 5.83
N ARG A 57 13.18 11.19 4.51
CA ARG A 57 13.36 10.10 3.55
C ARG A 57 14.58 9.25 3.86
N ILE A 58 15.71 9.87 4.19
CA ILE A 58 16.97 9.15 4.47
C ILE A 58 16.83 8.21 5.67
N PRO A 59 16.49 8.68 6.89
CA PRO A 59 16.30 7.81 8.03
C PRO A 59 15.13 6.83 7.81
N GLY A 60 14.05 7.25 7.14
CA GLY A 60 12.94 6.38 6.79
C GLY A 60 13.39 5.18 5.94
N ASN A 61 14.14 5.43 4.87
CA ASN A 61 14.66 4.37 4.00
C ASN A 61 15.71 3.48 4.67
N LEU A 62 16.48 4.01 5.62
CA LEU A 62 17.39 3.22 6.46
C LEU A 62 16.61 2.26 7.37
N ILE A 63 15.55 2.75 8.03
CA ILE A 63 14.67 1.92 8.87
C ILE A 63 13.99 0.85 8.03
N LEU A 64 13.41 1.22 6.88
CA LEU A 64 12.82 0.27 5.93
C LEU A 64 13.84 -0.79 5.49
N GLY A 65 15.08 -0.38 5.20
CA GLY A 65 16.16 -1.28 4.81
C GLY A 65 16.55 -2.26 5.93
N PHE A 66 16.69 -1.77 7.16
CA PHE A 66 16.98 -2.61 8.33
C PHE A 66 15.87 -3.64 8.60
N ARG A 67 14.62 -3.24 8.36
CA ARG A 67 13.44 -4.12 8.45
C ARG A 67 13.25 -5.03 7.24
N ARG A 68 14.10 -4.90 6.22
CA ARG A 68 14.00 -5.63 4.94
C ARG A 68 12.66 -5.39 4.24
N ALA A 69 12.05 -4.22 4.43
CA ALA A 69 10.88 -3.83 3.66
C ALA A 69 11.28 -3.78 2.17
N PRO A 70 10.46 -4.36 1.29
CA PRO A 70 10.80 -4.50 -0.12
C PRO A 70 10.76 -3.16 -0.87
N VAL A 71 10.30 -2.11 -0.20
CA VAL A 71 10.06 -0.78 -0.76
C VAL A 71 11.00 0.30 -0.20
N LYS A 72 11.01 1.44 -0.89
CA LYS A 72 11.68 2.67 -0.49
C LYS A 72 10.81 3.88 -0.83
N VAL A 73 10.89 4.92 -0.01
CA VAL A 73 10.34 6.24 -0.30
C VAL A 73 11.25 6.93 -1.32
N LEU A 74 10.65 7.45 -2.40
CA LEU A 74 11.37 8.09 -3.49
C LEU A 74 11.89 9.48 -3.11
N SER A 75 13.00 9.92 -3.71
CA SER A 75 13.36 11.34 -3.66
C SER A 75 12.33 12.18 -4.42
N THR A 76 12.28 13.49 -4.18
CA THR A 76 11.34 14.42 -4.82
C THR A 76 11.45 14.34 -6.33
N LYS A 77 12.68 14.29 -6.85
CA LYS A 77 12.94 14.13 -8.28
C LYS A 77 12.35 12.81 -8.81
N GLN A 78 12.66 11.69 -8.15
CA GLN A 78 12.17 10.36 -8.57
C GLN A 78 10.65 10.25 -8.46
N TRP A 79 10.07 10.86 -7.44
CA TRP A 79 8.62 10.91 -7.26
C TRP A 79 7.94 11.72 -8.36
N PHE A 80 8.47 12.90 -8.72
CA PHE A 80 7.95 13.67 -9.85
C PHE A 80 8.02 12.86 -11.15
N GLU A 81 9.19 12.30 -11.47
CA GLU A 81 9.38 11.49 -12.67
C GLU A 81 8.35 10.34 -12.74
N ARG A 82 8.15 9.65 -11.61
CA ARG A 82 7.23 8.52 -11.51
C ARG A 82 5.75 8.93 -11.61
N GLU A 83 5.33 10.03 -10.98
CA GLU A 83 3.94 10.52 -11.11
C GLU A 83 3.65 11.07 -12.52
N GLN A 84 4.65 11.66 -13.19
CA GLN A 84 4.51 12.05 -14.59
C GLN A 84 4.33 10.82 -15.50
N GLU A 85 5.13 9.77 -15.28
CA GLU A 85 5.09 8.54 -16.06
C GLU A 85 3.79 7.75 -15.82
N LEU A 86 3.43 7.52 -14.55
CA LEU A 86 2.36 6.59 -14.17
C LEU A 86 0.98 7.25 -14.08
N ALA A 87 0.93 8.52 -13.66
CA ALA A 87 -0.32 9.25 -13.44
C ALA A 87 -0.58 10.34 -14.49
N GLY A 88 0.34 10.54 -15.45
CA GLY A 88 0.26 11.63 -16.42
C GLY A 88 0.33 13.02 -15.78
N ALA A 89 0.95 13.14 -14.61
CA ALA A 89 1.07 14.41 -13.91
C ALA A 89 1.87 15.44 -14.70
N THR A 90 1.60 16.72 -14.46
CA THR A 90 2.44 17.83 -14.96
C THR A 90 3.12 18.52 -13.78
N VAL A 91 4.36 18.98 -13.99
CA VAL A 91 5.14 19.64 -12.93
C VAL A 91 5.07 21.15 -13.11
N SER A 92 4.66 21.88 -12.06
CA SER A 92 4.60 23.34 -12.04
C SER A 92 5.11 23.87 -10.70
N ARG A 93 6.14 24.73 -10.72
CA ARG A 93 6.67 25.44 -9.53
C ARG A 93 6.90 24.55 -8.28
N ASN A 94 7.43 23.33 -8.48
CA ASN A 94 7.67 22.32 -7.44
C ASN A 94 6.41 21.61 -6.90
N ALA A 95 5.31 21.63 -7.64
CA ALA A 95 4.13 20.83 -7.37
C ALA A 95 3.78 19.97 -8.59
N LEU A 96 3.14 18.84 -8.33
CA LEU A 96 2.49 18.01 -9.33
C LEU A 96 1.05 18.45 -9.49
N GLN A 97 0.60 18.64 -10.72
CA GLN A 97 -0.79 18.82 -11.07
C GLN A 97 -1.29 17.57 -11.78
N LEU A 98 -2.31 16.95 -11.21
CA LEU A 98 -2.96 15.75 -11.70
C LEU A 98 -4.42 16.04 -12.02
N LYS A 99 -5.00 15.29 -12.95
CA LYS A 99 -6.45 15.24 -13.10
C LYS A 99 -7.04 14.60 -11.85
N LYS A 100 -8.12 15.18 -11.33
CA LYS A 100 -8.87 14.57 -10.24
C LYS A 100 -9.51 13.26 -10.72
N LEU A 101 -9.25 12.19 -9.99
CA LEU A 101 -9.91 10.91 -10.19
C LEU A 101 -11.34 10.99 -9.65
N ASN A 102 -12.27 10.39 -10.38
CA ASN A 102 -13.65 10.23 -9.93
C ASN A 102 -13.76 9.15 -8.85
N GLY A 103 -14.90 9.11 -8.18
CA GLY A 103 -15.22 8.07 -7.23
C GLY A 103 -14.63 8.30 -5.83
N LYS A 104 -14.42 7.20 -5.11
CA LYS A 104 -13.92 7.19 -3.72
C LYS A 104 -12.82 6.15 -3.52
N PRO A 105 -11.92 6.34 -2.55
CA PRO A 105 -10.97 5.30 -2.17
C PRO A 105 -11.67 3.96 -1.87
N LEU A 106 -11.07 2.84 -2.28
CA LEU A 106 -11.64 1.51 -2.02
C LEU A 106 -11.89 1.28 -0.52
N CYS A 107 -11.01 1.75 0.36
CA CYS A 107 -11.19 1.62 1.81
C CYS A 107 -12.48 2.28 2.32
N GLU A 108 -12.89 3.41 1.75
CA GLU A 108 -14.15 4.07 2.11
C GLU A 108 -15.36 3.24 1.66
N LEU A 109 -15.33 2.70 0.44
CA LEU A 109 -16.37 1.80 -0.08
C LEU A 109 -16.48 0.53 0.76
N LEU A 110 -15.35 -0.04 1.18
CA LEU A 110 -15.33 -1.26 1.99
C LEU A 110 -15.82 -1.02 3.43
N ALA A 111 -15.66 0.19 3.94
CA ALA A 111 -16.07 0.55 5.29
C ALA A 111 -17.57 0.80 5.45
N VAL A 112 -18.24 1.29 4.41
CA VAL A 112 -19.68 1.52 4.45
C VAL A 112 -20.47 0.21 4.40
N GLU A 113 -21.72 0.27 4.83
CA GLU A 113 -22.66 -0.85 4.78
C GLU A 113 -23.17 -1.03 3.34
N VAL A 114 -22.38 -1.74 2.54
CA VAL A 114 -22.75 -2.23 1.21
C VAL A 114 -22.72 -3.75 1.18
N SER A 115 -23.40 -4.35 0.19
CA SER A 115 -23.46 -5.82 0.07
C SER A 115 -22.08 -6.45 -0.09
N ALA A 116 -21.94 -7.69 0.37
CA ALA A 116 -20.70 -8.46 0.22
C ALA A 116 -20.30 -8.58 -1.25
N GLU A 117 -21.28 -8.78 -2.14
CA GLU A 117 -21.08 -8.84 -3.59
C GLU A 117 -20.48 -7.55 -4.14
N ARG A 118 -20.92 -6.39 -3.64
CA ARG A 118 -20.38 -5.09 -4.07
C ARG A 118 -18.95 -4.88 -3.59
N LYS A 119 -18.64 -5.29 -2.35
CA LYS A 119 -17.26 -5.24 -1.82
C LYS A 119 -16.34 -6.13 -2.63
N LEU A 120 -16.77 -7.36 -2.89
CA LEU A 120 -16.03 -8.32 -3.71
C LEU A 120 -15.81 -7.75 -5.12
N ALA A 121 -16.85 -7.23 -5.78
CA ALA A 121 -16.73 -6.62 -7.10
C ALA A 121 -15.74 -5.43 -7.15
N ALA A 122 -15.75 -4.57 -6.12
CA ALA A 122 -14.84 -3.43 -6.02
C ALA A 122 -13.37 -3.86 -5.85
N ILE A 123 -13.11 -4.85 -4.99
CA ILE A 123 -11.78 -5.43 -4.86
C ILE A 123 -11.39 -6.11 -6.17
N SER A 124 -12.35 -6.77 -6.81
CA SER A 124 -12.09 -7.48 -8.06
C SER A 124 -11.63 -6.57 -9.19
N VAL A 125 -12.32 -5.44 -9.39
CA VAL A 125 -11.90 -4.46 -10.40
C VAL A 125 -10.56 -3.81 -10.03
N SER A 126 -10.29 -3.60 -8.73
CA SER A 126 -9.00 -3.08 -8.26
C SER A 126 -7.87 -4.02 -8.66
N MET A 127 -8.02 -5.32 -8.37
CA MET A 127 -7.02 -6.33 -8.73
C MET A 127 -6.80 -6.42 -10.25
N ARG A 128 -7.88 -6.37 -11.04
CA ARG A 128 -7.76 -6.37 -12.51
C ARG A 128 -7.02 -5.14 -13.02
N SER A 129 -7.38 -3.95 -12.54
CA SER A 129 -6.68 -2.71 -12.92
C SER A 129 -5.21 -2.70 -12.47
N LEU A 130 -4.88 -3.39 -11.37
CA LEU A 130 -3.50 -3.54 -10.90
C LEU A 130 -2.68 -4.44 -11.82
N PHE A 131 -3.28 -5.55 -12.27
CA PHE A 131 -2.68 -6.42 -13.27
C PHE A 131 -2.45 -5.66 -14.60
N GLU A 132 -3.45 -4.92 -15.07
CA GLU A 132 -3.33 -4.06 -16.26
C GLU A 132 -2.22 -3.01 -16.08
N PHE A 133 -2.14 -2.39 -14.90
CA PHE A 133 -1.06 -1.47 -14.54
C PHE A 133 0.32 -2.14 -14.61
N HIS A 134 0.46 -3.35 -14.05
CA HIS A 134 1.71 -4.11 -14.07
C HIS A 134 2.18 -4.41 -15.49
N LEU A 135 1.25 -4.76 -16.39
CA LEU A 135 1.54 -5.02 -17.80
C LEU A 135 1.87 -3.74 -18.58
N GLN A 136 1.15 -2.65 -18.31
CA GLN A 136 1.30 -1.40 -19.06
C GLN A 136 2.64 -0.71 -18.76
N PHE A 137 3.05 -0.69 -17.49
CA PHE A 137 4.21 0.08 -17.04
C PHE A 137 5.45 -0.78 -16.79
N ASP A 138 5.32 -2.10 -16.87
CA ASP A 138 6.37 -3.07 -16.53
C ASP A 138 7.00 -2.81 -15.14
N GLN A 139 6.15 -2.36 -14.22
CA GLN A 139 6.54 -1.89 -12.90
C GLN A 139 5.47 -2.27 -11.88
N SER A 140 5.91 -2.57 -10.66
CA SER A 140 5.03 -2.65 -9.49
C SER A 140 4.70 -1.24 -8.96
N HIS A 141 3.58 -1.10 -8.26
CA HIS A 141 3.11 0.14 -7.65
C HIS A 141 4.00 0.54 -6.46
N GLY A 142 4.27 -0.39 -5.54
CA GLY A 142 5.05 -0.15 -4.31
C GLY A 142 4.23 0.18 -3.07
N ASP A 143 2.93 0.46 -3.23
CA ASP A 143 1.98 0.67 -2.12
C ASP A 143 0.54 0.45 -2.60
N ALA A 144 0.31 -0.66 -3.34
CA ALA A 144 -1.00 -1.02 -3.90
C ALA A 144 -1.99 -1.45 -2.80
N SER A 145 -2.44 -0.49 -2.00
CA SER A 145 -3.36 -0.71 -0.88
C SER A 145 -4.76 -0.19 -1.20
N ALA A 146 -5.76 -0.61 -0.41
CA ALA A 146 -7.14 -0.13 -0.53
C ALA A 146 -7.28 1.39 -0.32
N THR A 147 -6.26 2.08 0.23
CA THR A 147 -6.25 3.54 0.34
C THR A 147 -5.79 4.24 -0.93
N ASN A 148 -5.13 3.51 -1.84
CA ASN A 148 -4.40 4.07 -2.98
C ASN A 148 -5.01 3.62 -4.32
N VAL A 149 -6.27 3.20 -4.30
CA VAL A 149 -7.08 2.94 -5.48
C VAL A 149 -8.43 3.64 -5.34
N MET A 150 -8.79 4.44 -6.35
CA MET A 150 -10.11 5.06 -6.47
C MET A 150 -11.05 4.12 -7.20
N ILE A 151 -12.26 3.95 -6.66
CA ILE A 151 -13.35 3.19 -7.26
C ILE A 151 -14.41 4.17 -7.73
N ASP A 152 -14.66 4.16 -9.04
CA ASP A 152 -15.69 4.97 -9.68
C ASP A 152 -16.80 4.07 -10.23
N GLU A 153 -18.04 4.52 -10.06
CA GLU A 153 -19.22 3.84 -10.59
C GLU A 153 -19.66 4.54 -11.87
N LEU A 154 -19.56 3.80 -12.98
CA LEU A 154 -19.90 4.30 -14.30
C LEU A 154 -21.42 4.39 -14.48
N PRO A 155 -21.93 5.19 -15.44
CA PRO A 155 -23.37 5.35 -15.67
C PRO A 155 -24.14 4.06 -15.98
N ASN A 156 -23.44 3.01 -16.43
CA ASN A 156 -24.00 1.68 -16.69
C ASN A 156 -24.02 0.76 -15.45
N GLY A 157 -23.58 1.26 -14.28
CA GLY A 157 -23.48 0.51 -13.03
C GLY A 157 -22.21 -0.33 -12.88
N GLU A 158 -21.33 -0.34 -13.88
CA GLU A 158 -20.04 -1.00 -13.81
C GLU A 158 -19.08 -0.22 -12.91
N LEU A 159 -18.18 -0.95 -12.25
CA LEU A 159 -17.11 -0.33 -11.47
C LEU A 159 -15.86 -0.18 -12.34
N SER A 160 -15.14 0.90 -12.11
CA SER A 160 -13.77 1.11 -12.61
C SER A 160 -12.83 1.40 -11.43
N ALA A 161 -11.55 1.10 -11.62
CA ALA A 161 -10.52 1.33 -10.61
C ALA A 161 -9.37 2.13 -11.21
N SER A 162 -8.80 3.04 -10.42
CA SER A 162 -7.64 3.84 -10.81
C SER A 162 -6.65 3.95 -9.66
N TRP A 163 -5.44 3.47 -9.89
CA TRP A 163 -4.34 3.52 -8.93
C TRP A 163 -3.74 4.92 -8.86
N PHE A 164 -3.35 5.33 -7.65
CA PHE A 164 -2.73 6.63 -7.41
C PHE A 164 -1.76 6.56 -6.23
N ASP A 165 -1.03 7.65 -6.02
CA ASP A 165 -0.07 7.80 -4.92
C ASP A 165 1.21 6.98 -5.11
N PHE A 166 2.06 7.44 -6.02
CA PHE A 166 3.29 6.76 -6.43
C PHE A 166 4.53 7.28 -5.67
N ASP A 167 4.38 7.64 -4.39
CA ASP A 167 5.45 8.13 -3.51
C ASP A 167 6.54 7.08 -3.21
N VAL A 168 6.18 5.81 -3.35
CA VAL A 168 6.96 4.64 -2.96
C VAL A 168 7.20 3.77 -4.19
N ALA A 169 8.34 3.08 -4.21
CA ALA A 169 8.61 2.04 -5.20
C ALA A 169 9.33 0.87 -4.54
N HIS A 170 9.21 -0.32 -5.15
CA HIS A 170 10.07 -1.45 -4.79
C HIS A 170 11.55 -1.12 -5.01
N ARG A 171 12.41 -1.71 -4.18
CA ARG A 171 13.86 -1.58 -4.33
C ARG A 171 14.31 -2.31 -5.58
N ALA A 172 15.36 -1.82 -6.24
CA ALA A 172 15.91 -2.46 -7.45
C ALA A 172 16.43 -3.90 -7.22
N THR A 173 16.60 -4.31 -5.96
CA THR A 173 16.99 -5.68 -5.57
C THR A 173 15.80 -6.65 -5.49
N VAL A 174 14.57 -6.14 -5.56
CA VAL A 174 13.34 -6.94 -5.56
C VAL A 174 13.03 -7.32 -6.99
N SER A 175 12.78 -8.61 -7.24
CA SER A 175 12.40 -9.07 -8.58
C SER A 175 11.02 -8.52 -8.96
N GLU A 176 10.74 -8.46 -10.25
CA GLU A 176 9.43 -8.03 -10.76
C GLU A 176 8.29 -8.89 -10.20
N VAL A 177 8.47 -10.21 -10.20
CA VAL A 177 7.51 -11.18 -9.62
C VAL A 177 7.27 -10.90 -8.14
N ASP A 178 8.35 -10.70 -7.36
CA ASP A 178 8.24 -10.39 -5.93
C ASP A 178 7.53 -9.05 -5.69
N GLY A 179 7.80 -8.03 -6.51
CA GLY A 179 7.19 -6.71 -6.42
C GLY A 179 5.69 -6.74 -6.72
N ARG A 180 5.30 -7.42 -7.79
CA ARG A 180 3.88 -7.60 -8.17
C ARG A 180 3.11 -8.42 -7.13
N ALA A 181 3.72 -9.49 -6.61
CA ALA A 181 3.13 -10.28 -5.53
C ALA A 181 2.96 -9.47 -4.24
N ASP A 182 3.92 -8.61 -3.90
CA ASP A 182 3.82 -7.72 -2.73
C ASP A 182 2.73 -6.65 -2.89
N ASP A 183 2.51 -6.13 -4.09
CA ASP A 183 1.37 -5.24 -4.39
C ASP A 183 0.02 -5.95 -4.16
N LEU A 184 -0.16 -7.15 -4.72
CA LEU A 184 -1.39 -7.94 -4.49
C LEU A 184 -1.59 -8.23 -3.01
N ARG A 185 -0.52 -8.62 -2.32
CA ARG A 185 -0.53 -8.85 -0.88
C ARG A 185 -1.01 -7.59 -0.15
N ALA A 186 -0.47 -6.41 -0.47
CA ALA A 186 -0.87 -5.14 0.16
C ALA A 186 -2.37 -4.87 -0.02
N LEU A 187 -2.93 -5.11 -1.21
CA LEU A 187 -4.35 -4.94 -1.49
C LEU A 187 -5.21 -5.92 -0.66
N PHE A 188 -4.90 -7.22 -0.71
CA PHE A 188 -5.62 -8.24 0.06
C PHE A 188 -5.62 -7.94 1.55
N PHE A 189 -4.47 -7.55 2.08
CA PHE A 189 -4.30 -7.25 3.49
C PHE A 189 -5.07 -6.04 3.97
N THR A 190 -5.00 -4.98 3.17
CA THR A 190 -5.68 -3.76 3.51
C THR A 190 -7.18 -3.97 3.38
N ALA A 191 -7.67 -4.73 2.40
CA ALA A 191 -9.08 -5.11 2.24
C ALA A 191 -9.62 -6.08 3.31
N ARG A 192 -8.77 -6.95 3.86
CA ARG A 192 -9.15 -8.05 4.78
C ARG A 192 -10.03 -7.66 5.97
N PRO A 193 -9.82 -6.52 6.67
CA PRO A 193 -10.62 -6.14 7.83
C PRO A 193 -12.11 -5.94 7.56
N TRP A 194 -12.50 -5.73 6.29
CA TRP A 194 -13.88 -5.44 5.90
C TRP A 194 -14.61 -6.63 5.27
N LEU A 195 -13.96 -7.80 5.25
CA LEU A 195 -14.49 -9.03 4.68
C LEU A 195 -14.67 -10.09 5.77
N SER A 196 -15.72 -10.89 5.64
CA SER A 196 -15.82 -12.14 6.42
C SER A 196 -14.73 -13.13 5.97
N ASN A 197 -14.48 -14.16 6.78
CA ASN A 197 -13.55 -15.23 6.38
C ASN A 197 -14.01 -15.94 5.09
N ALA A 198 -15.33 -16.12 4.93
CA ALA A 198 -15.91 -16.76 3.76
C ALA A 198 -15.74 -15.90 2.52
N ASP A 199 -16.02 -14.59 2.63
CA ASP A 199 -15.86 -13.65 1.50
C ASP A 199 -14.40 -13.53 1.08
N PHE A 200 -13.47 -13.47 2.05
CA PHE A 200 -12.04 -13.42 1.75
C PHE A 200 -11.56 -14.70 1.04
N ALA A 201 -12.00 -15.88 1.49
CA ALA A 201 -11.68 -17.14 0.83
C ALA A 201 -12.26 -17.23 -0.58
N ARG A 202 -13.50 -16.75 -0.76
CA ARG A 202 -14.16 -16.65 -2.05
C ARG A 202 -13.40 -15.73 -3.00
N LEU A 203 -13.06 -14.52 -2.56
CA LEU A 203 -12.25 -13.56 -3.33
C LEU A 203 -10.94 -14.21 -3.79
N PHE A 204 -10.20 -14.82 -2.87
CA PHE A 204 -8.93 -15.46 -3.18
C PHE A 204 -9.07 -16.58 -4.23
N THR A 205 -10.12 -17.38 -4.11
CA THR A 205 -10.40 -18.48 -5.05
C THR A 205 -10.80 -17.98 -6.44
N GLU A 206 -11.72 -17.00 -6.49
CA GLU A 206 -12.16 -16.39 -7.74
C GLU A 206 -10.98 -15.74 -8.47
N PHE A 207 -10.05 -15.12 -7.74
CA PHE A 207 -8.88 -14.51 -8.35
C PHE A 207 -7.83 -15.48 -8.83
N ASN A 208 -7.52 -16.51 -8.05
CA ASN A 208 -6.61 -17.58 -8.49
C ASN A 208 -7.03 -18.11 -9.87
N ALA A 209 -8.33 -18.29 -10.09
CA ALA A 209 -8.85 -18.82 -11.34
C ALA A 209 -8.73 -17.85 -12.54
N ASN A 210 -8.50 -16.55 -12.29
CA ASN A 210 -8.57 -15.51 -13.32
C ASN A 210 -7.30 -14.64 -13.42
N TYR A 211 -6.33 -14.80 -12.53
CA TYR A 211 -5.07 -14.07 -12.57
C TYR A 211 -4.12 -14.76 -13.57
N ALA A 212 -3.73 -14.06 -14.63
CA ALA A 212 -3.06 -14.68 -15.78
C ALA A 212 -1.55 -14.94 -15.60
N ASP A 213 -0.99 -14.71 -14.40
CA ASP A 213 0.44 -14.86 -14.10
C ASP A 213 0.61 -15.80 -12.89
N ASP A 214 0.86 -17.08 -13.18
CA ASP A 214 0.97 -18.16 -12.21
C ASP A 214 2.16 -17.95 -11.25
N ASP A 215 3.27 -17.38 -11.73
CA ASP A 215 4.48 -17.18 -10.92
C ASP A 215 4.25 -16.12 -9.84
N VAL A 216 3.61 -15.00 -10.20
CA VAL A 216 3.19 -13.96 -9.25
C VAL A 216 2.19 -14.52 -8.25
N TRP A 217 1.24 -15.36 -8.70
CA TRP A 217 0.24 -15.94 -7.81
C TRP A 217 0.85 -16.95 -6.82
N GLN A 218 1.73 -17.85 -7.28
CA GLN A 218 2.47 -18.75 -6.40
C GLN A 218 3.27 -17.96 -5.37
N LYS A 219 3.95 -16.90 -5.80
CA LYS A 219 4.72 -16.05 -4.90
C LYS A 219 3.86 -15.34 -3.85
N LEU A 220 2.66 -14.89 -4.24
CA LEU A 220 1.69 -14.35 -3.30
C LEU A 220 1.28 -15.40 -2.26
N ILE A 221 0.96 -16.63 -2.68
CA ILE A 221 0.61 -17.74 -1.77
C ILE A 221 1.74 -17.99 -0.77
N GLU A 222 2.99 -18.10 -1.23
CA GLU A 222 4.16 -18.29 -0.37
C GLU A 222 4.28 -17.17 0.66
N THR A 223 4.14 -15.92 0.21
CA THR A 223 4.28 -14.73 1.05
C THR A 223 3.17 -14.64 2.10
N MET A 224 1.91 -14.92 1.71
CA MET A 224 0.77 -14.93 2.61
C MET A 224 0.78 -16.09 3.59
N SER A 225 1.35 -17.23 3.21
CA SER A 225 1.48 -18.41 4.07
C SER A 225 2.61 -18.28 5.09
N ASN A 226 3.50 -17.29 4.94
CA ASN A 226 4.62 -17.04 5.85
C ASN A 226 4.25 -16.01 6.94
N PRO A 227 4.10 -16.41 8.21
CA PRO A 227 3.71 -15.49 9.29
C PRO A 227 4.71 -14.36 9.53
N PHE A 228 5.99 -14.57 9.23
CA PHE A 228 7.04 -13.57 9.43
C PHE A 228 6.97 -12.46 8.38
N GLN A 229 6.50 -12.77 7.18
CA GLN A 229 6.29 -11.78 6.12
C GLN A 229 4.90 -11.16 6.23
N HIS A 230 3.90 -11.92 6.68
CA HIS A 230 2.53 -11.43 6.81
C HIS A 230 2.38 -10.38 7.93
N CYS A 231 3.15 -10.45 9.03
CA CYS A 231 2.95 -9.58 10.20
C CYS A 231 4.02 -8.51 10.43
N ASP A 232 4.78 -8.11 9.39
CA ASP A 232 5.75 -7.02 9.55
C ASP A 232 5.04 -5.69 9.90
N VAL A 233 5.75 -4.84 10.66
CA VAL A 233 5.29 -3.53 11.15
C VAL A 233 4.82 -2.64 9.99
N PHE A 234 5.46 -2.77 8.83
CA PHE A 234 5.04 -2.07 7.62
C PHE A 234 3.62 -2.46 7.18
N HIS A 235 3.30 -3.76 7.17
CA HIS A 235 1.97 -4.26 6.80
C HIS A 235 0.90 -3.87 7.80
N LEU A 236 1.24 -3.91 9.09
CA LEU A 236 0.36 -3.41 10.15
C LEU A 236 0.09 -1.91 10.01
N ALA A 237 1.09 -1.13 9.59
CA ALA A 237 0.93 0.29 9.33
C ALA A 237 0.01 0.56 8.13
N GLN A 238 0.16 -0.18 7.02
CA GLN A 238 -0.75 -0.10 5.87
C GLN A 238 -2.19 -0.42 6.27
N GLN A 239 -2.40 -1.52 7.01
CA GLN A 239 -3.73 -1.90 7.49
C GLN A 239 -4.34 -0.87 8.43
N ARG A 240 -3.53 -0.29 9.33
CA ARG A 240 -3.97 0.76 10.25
C ARG A 240 -4.36 2.04 9.51
N ARG A 241 -3.53 2.50 8.56
CA ARG A 241 -3.83 3.66 7.71
C ARG A 241 -5.19 3.49 7.02
N ALA A 242 -5.44 2.29 6.50
CA ALA A 242 -6.69 1.99 5.80
C ALA A 242 -7.92 2.05 6.72
N LYS A 243 -7.79 1.69 8.01
CA LYS A 243 -8.84 1.88 9.02
C LYS A 243 -9.00 3.35 9.44
N ASP A 244 -7.88 4.06 9.56
CA ASP A 244 -7.86 5.46 10.02
C ASP A 244 -8.40 6.43 8.94
N CYS A 245 -8.44 6.05 7.66
CA CYS A 245 -9.12 6.80 6.59
C CYS A 245 -10.57 7.17 6.93
N LEU A 246 -11.24 6.41 7.81
CA LEU A 246 -12.62 6.65 8.23
C LEU A 246 -12.77 7.67 9.37
N ASN A 247 -11.68 8.05 10.02
CA ASN A 247 -11.69 8.93 11.20
C ASN A 247 -11.33 10.39 10.87
N HIS A 248 -11.25 10.74 9.58
CA HIS A 248 -10.82 12.05 9.10
C HIS A 248 -11.93 12.90 8.45
N GLU A 249 -13.20 12.61 8.75
CA GLU A 249 -14.33 13.53 8.53
C GLU A 249 -14.36 14.67 9.56
#